data_AF-A0A2P0QL27-F1
#
_entry.id   AF-A0A2P0QL27-F1
#
_cell.length_a   1.000
_cell.length_b   1.000
_cell.length_c   1.000
_cell.angle_alpha   90.00
_cell.angle_beta   90.00
_cell.angle_gamma   90.00
#
_symmetry.space_group_name_H-M   'P 1'
#
loop_
_entity.id
_entity.type
_entity.pdbx_description
1 polymer ?
#
loop_
_entity_poly.entity_id
_entity_poly.type
_entity_poly.pdbx_seq_one_letter_code
_entity_poly.pdbx_strand_id
1 'polypeptide(L)'
;MVVKVGVAKLGNIASGVMAELLLDERADREDMQTFMATSGTKLEPADVDRVVSNLKAYKPDFCIVVSPNGVLPGPTGAREQLAAAGIPVVIITDDVTTKKEWEGVKASKFGYIIMKADSMIGARREFLDPVEM
;
A
#
# COMPACT_ATOMS: atom_id res chain seq x y z
N MET A 1 -24.45 -7.16 -1.60
CA MET A 1 -23.74 -6.02 -0.98
C MET A 1 -22.49 -5.82 -1.80
N VAL A 2 -22.22 -4.61 -2.29
CA VAL A 2 -21.00 -4.32 -3.08
C VAL A 2 -19.86 -4.05 -2.11
N VAL A 3 -18.75 -4.77 -2.24
CA VAL A 3 -17.57 -4.60 -1.39
C VAL A 3 -16.71 -3.47 -1.92
N LYS A 4 -16.41 -2.48 -1.09
CA LYS A 4 -15.52 -1.37 -1.41
C LYS A 4 -14.11 -1.64 -0.93
N VAL A 5 -13.16 -1.64 -1.84
CA VAL A 5 -11.73 -1.86 -1.54
C VAL A 5 -10.97 -0.57 -1.77
N GLY A 6 -10.32 -0.05 -0.73
CA GLY A 6 -9.42 1.08 -0.85
C GLY A 6 -7.97 0.60 -1.05
N VAL A 7 -7.20 1.24 -1.94
CA VAL A 7 -5.77 0.96 -2.08
C VAL A 7 -4.96 2.23 -1.81
N ALA A 8 -4.20 2.23 -0.71
CA ALA A 8 -3.20 3.25 -0.42
C ALA A 8 -1.87 2.87 -1.07
N LYS A 9 -1.60 3.38 -2.26
CA LYS A 9 -0.31 3.17 -2.94
C LYS A 9 0.69 4.24 -2.52
N LEU A 10 1.64 3.84 -1.67
CA LEU A 10 2.64 4.73 -1.11
C LEU A 10 4.04 4.36 -1.63
N GLY A 11 4.65 5.22 -2.43
CA GLY A 11 5.87 4.87 -3.14
C GLY A 11 5.63 3.84 -4.25
N ASN A 12 6.67 3.11 -4.64
CA ASN A 12 6.57 2.14 -5.74
C ASN A 12 7.20 0.79 -5.38
N ILE A 13 6.43 -0.27 -5.58
CA ILE A 13 6.83 -1.67 -5.75
C ILE A 13 5.97 -2.25 -6.87
N ALA A 14 6.43 -3.30 -7.55
CA ALA A 14 5.72 -3.86 -8.71
C ALA A 14 4.29 -4.29 -8.35
N SER A 15 4.13 -4.93 -7.19
CA SER A 15 2.84 -5.40 -6.68
C SER A 15 1.83 -4.27 -6.45
N GLY A 16 2.32 -3.06 -6.18
CA GLY A 16 1.49 -1.87 -6.00
C GLY A 16 1.00 -1.23 -7.29
N VAL A 17 1.64 -1.51 -8.43
CA VAL A 17 1.22 -1.00 -9.74
C VAL A 17 -0.09 -1.64 -10.19
N MET A 18 -0.22 -2.95 -9.97
CA MET A 18 -1.37 -3.74 -10.43
C MET A 18 -2.38 -4.08 -9.30
N ALA A 19 -2.17 -3.60 -8.08
CA ALA A 19 -2.89 -4.06 -6.89
C ALA A 19 -4.42 -4.03 -7.03
N GLU A 20 -5.00 -2.95 -7.56
CA GLU A 20 -6.45 -2.88 -7.77
C GLU A 20 -6.92 -3.56 -9.05
N LEU A 21 -6.09 -3.53 -10.10
CA LEU A 21 -6.43 -4.07 -11.43
C LEU A 21 -6.53 -5.58 -11.43
N LEU A 22 -5.75 -6.27 -10.57
CA LEU A 22 -5.83 -7.72 -10.40
C LEU A 22 -7.14 -8.19 -9.75
N LEU A 23 -7.93 -7.27 -9.17
CA LEU A 23 -9.20 -7.61 -8.52
C LEU A 23 -10.39 -7.58 -9.49
N ASP A 24 -10.24 -6.90 -10.63
CA ASP A 24 -11.28 -6.70 -11.64
C ASP A 24 -10.66 -6.34 -13.01
N GLU A 25 -10.11 -7.34 -13.69
CA GLU A 25 -9.28 -7.15 -14.87
C GLU A 25 -10.06 -6.75 -16.13
N ARG A 26 -11.35 -7.12 -16.19
CA ARG A 26 -12.27 -6.80 -17.29
C ARG A 26 -13.26 -5.69 -16.96
N ALA A 27 -13.22 -5.16 -15.74
CA ALA A 27 -14.16 -4.15 -15.24
C ALA A 27 -15.63 -4.57 -15.37
N ASP A 28 -15.92 -5.88 -15.23
CA ASP A 28 -17.26 -6.46 -15.37
C ASP A 28 -17.82 -6.97 -14.03
N ARG A 29 -17.11 -6.77 -12.92
CA ARG A 29 -17.59 -7.14 -11.59
C ARG A 29 -18.65 -6.16 -11.06
N GLU A 30 -19.79 -6.71 -10.66
CA GLU A 30 -20.87 -5.95 -10.01
C GLU A 30 -20.83 -6.06 -8.48
N ASP A 31 -20.01 -6.94 -7.93
CA ASP A 31 -19.92 -7.25 -6.50
C ASP A 31 -18.81 -6.49 -5.75
N MET A 32 -17.98 -5.72 -6.46
CA MET A 32 -16.81 -5.03 -5.91
C MET A 32 -16.60 -3.64 -6.55
N GLN A 33 -16.09 -2.69 -5.78
CA GLN A 33 -15.63 -1.39 -6.26
C GLN A 33 -14.28 -1.03 -5.64
N THR A 34 -13.27 -0.83 -6.48
CA THR A 34 -11.92 -0.45 -6.07
C THR A 34 -11.71 1.06 -6.20
N PHE A 35 -10.88 1.62 -5.31
CA PHE A 35 -10.37 2.98 -5.44
C PHE A 35 -8.94 3.06 -4.93
N MET A 36 -7.99 3.35 -5.83
CA MET A 36 -6.62 3.64 -5.48
C MET A 36 -6.38 5.13 -5.25
N ALA A 37 -5.84 5.47 -4.08
CA ALA A 37 -5.24 6.76 -3.79
C ALA A 37 -3.71 6.59 -3.71
N THR A 38 -2.96 7.49 -4.37
CA THR A 38 -1.50 7.39 -4.44
C THR A 38 -0.76 8.67 -4.07
N SER A 39 0.39 8.50 -3.42
CA SER A 39 1.38 9.55 -3.18
C SER A 39 2.38 9.71 -4.34
N GLY A 40 2.21 8.93 -5.42
CA GLY A 40 3.26 8.75 -6.42
C GLY A 40 4.46 8.05 -5.78
N THR A 41 5.66 8.57 -5.98
CA THR A 41 6.90 7.97 -5.46
C THR A 41 7.24 8.38 -4.02
N LYS A 42 6.44 9.26 -3.40
CA LYS A 42 6.77 9.87 -2.10
C LYS A 42 6.17 9.12 -0.92
N LEU A 43 6.83 9.24 0.23
CA LEU A 43 6.47 8.61 1.49
C LEU A 43 6.48 9.62 2.66
N GLU A 44 6.52 10.91 2.35
CA GLU A 44 6.55 11.97 3.35
C GLU A 44 5.20 12.05 4.09
N PRO A 45 5.16 12.54 5.35
CA PRO A 45 3.93 12.59 6.14
C PRO A 45 2.76 13.28 5.43
N ALA A 46 2.99 14.43 4.78
CA ALA A 46 1.94 15.15 4.06
C ALA A 46 1.37 14.38 2.86
N ASP A 47 2.21 13.59 2.19
CA ASP A 47 1.79 12.73 1.08
C ASP A 47 0.95 11.56 1.57
N VAL A 48 1.36 10.94 2.69
CA VAL A 48 0.61 9.88 3.35
C VAL A 48 -0.75 10.39 3.82
N ASP A 49 -0.79 11.55 4.48
CA ASP A 49 -2.02 12.15 4.99
C ASP A 49 -3.02 12.45 3.87
N ARG A 50 -2.54 12.95 2.73
CA ARG A 50 -3.37 13.16 1.53
C ARG A 50 -3.99 11.86 1.02
N VAL A 51 -3.20 10.79 0.92
CA VAL A 51 -3.69 9.47 0.47
C VAL A 51 -4.72 8.91 1.45
N VAL A 52 -4.39 8.91 2.73
CA VAL A 52 -5.26 8.37 3.79
C VAL A 52 -6.56 9.17 3.91
N SER A 53 -6.52 10.49 3.73
CA SER A 53 -7.71 11.35 3.79
C SER A 53 -8.70 11.02 2.66
N ASN A 54 -8.20 10.79 1.45
CA ASN A 54 -9.03 10.37 0.32
C ASN A 54 -9.70 9.02 0.58
N LEU A 55 -8.97 8.05 1.17
CA LEU A 55 -9.51 6.73 1.48
C LEU A 55 -10.54 6.79 2.61
N LYS A 56 -10.31 7.59 3.66
CA LYS A 56 -11.29 7.83 4.72
C LYS A 56 -12.58 8.45 4.16
N ALA A 57 -12.47 9.37 3.21
CA ALA A 57 -13.63 9.97 2.53
C ALA A 57 -14.38 8.95 1.65
N TYR A 58 -13.67 8.04 0.99
CA TYR A 58 -14.24 6.97 0.18
C TYR A 58 -15.03 5.93 1.00
N LYS A 59 -14.65 5.72 2.28
CA LYS A 59 -15.26 4.76 3.22
C LYS A 59 -15.27 3.32 2.68
N PRO A 60 -14.10 2.72 2.41
CA PRO A 60 -14.03 1.33 1.98
C PRO A 60 -14.31 0.37 3.14
N ASP A 61 -14.73 -0.85 2.81
CA ASP A 61 -14.93 -1.93 3.78
C ASP A 61 -13.60 -2.43 4.35
N PHE A 62 -12.53 -2.33 3.57
CA PHE A 62 -11.14 -2.48 4.02
C PHE A 62 -10.16 -1.76 3.09
N CYS A 63 -8.95 -1.53 3.58
CA CYS A 63 -7.86 -0.94 2.81
C CYS A 63 -6.70 -1.91 2.61
N ILE A 64 -6.08 -1.82 1.45
CA ILE A 64 -4.74 -2.36 1.16
C ILE A 64 -3.76 -1.20 1.27
N VAL A 65 -2.77 -1.29 2.16
CA VAL A 65 -1.63 -0.35 2.20
C VAL A 65 -0.46 -1.03 1.51
N VAL A 66 -0.10 -0.53 0.32
CA VAL A 66 0.97 -1.09 -0.50
C VAL A 66 2.14 -0.12 -0.61
N SER A 67 3.34 -0.60 -0.26
CA SER A 67 4.54 0.25 -0.22
C SER A 67 5.84 -0.55 -0.22
N PRO A 68 6.95 0.01 -0.72
CA PRO A 68 8.28 -0.52 -0.40
C PRO A 68 8.56 -0.31 1.09
N ASN A 69 9.16 -1.32 1.69
CA ASN A 69 9.50 -1.41 3.09
C ASN A 69 8.35 -0.93 4.01
N GLY A 70 7.34 -1.78 4.17
CA GLY A 70 6.11 -1.49 4.91
C GLY A 70 6.29 -1.18 6.40
N VAL A 71 7.51 -1.30 6.95
CA VAL A 71 7.82 -0.88 8.32
C VAL A 71 8.37 0.56 8.42
N LEU A 72 8.53 1.27 7.31
CA LEU A 72 8.91 2.69 7.32
C LEU A 72 7.83 3.56 8.02
N PRO A 73 8.20 4.77 8.49
CA PRO A 73 7.27 5.67 9.16
C PRO A 73 6.02 6.02 8.34
N GLY A 74 6.16 6.25 7.04
CA GLY A 74 5.03 6.59 6.16
C GLY A 74 3.97 5.47 6.07
N PRO A 75 4.32 4.25 5.62
CA PRO A 75 3.40 3.11 5.59
C PRO A 75 2.86 2.73 6.97
N THR A 76 3.65 2.93 8.03
CA THR A 76 3.22 2.76 9.42
C THR A 76 2.13 3.73 9.82
N GLY A 77 2.36 5.02 9.60
CA GLY A 77 1.35 6.05 9.85
C GLY A 77 0.07 5.79 9.04
N ALA A 78 0.20 5.36 7.78
CA ALA A 78 -0.96 5.07 6.93
C ALA A 78 -1.86 3.96 7.49
N ARG A 79 -1.30 2.80 7.81
CA ARG A 79 -2.08 1.67 8.33
C ARG A 79 -2.69 1.96 9.70
N GLU A 80 -1.98 2.71 10.54
CA GLU A 80 -2.45 3.08 11.88
C GLU A 80 -3.59 4.10 11.80
N GLN A 81 -3.46 5.12 10.96
CA GLN A 81 -4.51 6.11 10.75
C GLN A 81 -5.79 5.53 10.16
N LEU A 82 -5.68 4.55 9.24
CA LEU A 82 -6.83 3.85 8.68
C LEU A 82 -7.50 2.94 9.72
N ALA A 83 -6.72 2.18 10.48
CA ALA A 83 -7.25 1.36 11.56
C ALA A 83 -7.89 2.19 12.68
N ALA A 84 -7.35 3.36 13.00
CA ALA A 84 -7.94 4.29 13.95
C ALA A 84 -9.29 4.85 13.46
N ALA A 85 -9.50 4.93 12.15
CA ALA A 85 -10.79 5.26 11.54
C ALA A 85 -11.75 4.06 11.46
N GLY A 86 -11.39 2.91 12.04
CA GLY A 86 -12.20 1.69 12.03
C GLY A 86 -12.15 0.90 10.72
N ILE A 87 -11.24 1.23 9.80
CA ILE A 87 -11.09 0.55 8.52
C ILE A 87 -10.07 -0.60 8.68
N PRO A 88 -10.44 -1.87 8.47
CA PRO A 88 -9.49 -2.98 8.45
C PRO A 88 -8.40 -2.79 7.39
N VAL A 89 -7.16 -3.20 7.69
CA VAL A 89 -6.02 -3.00 6.79
C VAL A 89 -5.26 -4.30 6.53
N VAL A 90 -4.93 -4.51 5.26
CA VAL A 90 -3.96 -5.49 4.77
C VAL A 90 -2.74 -4.75 4.22
N ILE A 91 -1.54 -5.20 4.58
CA ILE A 91 -0.27 -4.63 4.13
C ILE A 91 0.25 -5.45 2.94
N ILE A 92 0.69 -4.79 1.87
CA ILE A 92 1.49 -5.43 0.81
C ILE A 92 2.85 -4.73 0.77
N THR A 93 3.92 -5.51 0.93
CA THR A 93 5.28 -4.96 0.97
C THR A 93 6.29 -5.95 0.37
N ASP A 94 7.44 -5.45 -0.04
CA ASP A 94 8.67 -6.22 -0.26
C ASP A 94 9.19 -6.87 1.04
N ASP A 95 10.35 -7.52 0.99
CA ASP A 95 10.87 -8.26 2.14
C ASP A 95 11.28 -7.37 3.32
N VAL A 96 10.44 -7.37 4.36
CA VAL A 96 10.73 -6.74 5.66
C VAL A 96 11.08 -7.77 6.74
N THR A 97 11.13 -9.06 6.43
CA THR A 97 11.22 -10.14 7.45
C THR A 97 12.56 -10.19 8.20
N THR A 98 13.57 -9.48 7.68
CA THR A 98 14.89 -9.32 8.32
C THR A 98 14.99 -8.04 9.16
N LYS A 99 13.96 -7.19 9.15
CA LYS A 99 13.91 -5.92 9.90
C LYS A 99 13.52 -6.18 11.35
N LYS A 100 13.98 -5.33 12.27
CA LYS A 100 13.67 -5.46 13.72
C LYS A 100 12.19 -5.25 14.01
N GLU A 101 11.55 -4.40 13.22
CA GLU A 101 10.15 -4.01 13.29
C GLU A 101 9.20 -5.12 12.83
N TRP A 102 9.72 -6.17 12.16
CA TRP A 102 8.92 -7.26 11.61
C TRP A 102 8.11 -8.00 12.67
N GLU A 103 8.70 -8.29 13.83
CA GLU A 103 7.99 -8.98 14.92
C GLU A 103 6.77 -8.17 15.38
N GLY A 104 6.86 -6.83 15.34
CA GLY A 104 5.73 -5.95 15.62
C GLY A 104 4.61 -6.07 14.58
N VAL A 105 4.95 -6.15 13.29
CA VAL A 105 3.96 -6.38 12.22
C VAL A 105 3.33 -7.76 12.36
N LYS A 106 4.13 -8.79 12.60
CA LYS A 106 3.69 -10.19 12.73
C LYS A 106 2.74 -10.39 13.92
N ALA A 107 2.98 -9.70 15.03
CA ALA A 107 2.12 -9.73 16.22
C ALA A 107 0.95 -8.75 16.15
N SER A 108 0.88 -7.91 15.12
CA SER A 108 -0.18 -6.91 14.98
C SER A 108 -1.51 -7.53 14.52
N LYS A 109 -2.57 -6.72 14.58
CA LYS A 109 -3.90 -7.07 14.04
C LYS A 109 -4.01 -6.93 12.51
N PHE A 110 -2.95 -6.49 11.84
CA PHE A 110 -2.97 -6.22 10.40
C PHE A 110 -2.74 -7.50 9.61
N GLY A 111 -3.52 -7.70 8.54
CA GLY A 111 -3.19 -8.72 7.54
C GLY A 111 -1.95 -8.29 6.76
N TYR A 112 -1.20 -9.24 6.19
CA TYR A 112 -0.02 -8.90 5.38
C TYR A 112 0.23 -9.90 4.24
N ILE A 113 0.82 -9.40 3.16
CA ILE A 113 1.39 -10.16 2.05
C ILE A 113 2.82 -9.65 1.86
N ILE A 114 3.80 -10.55 1.98
CA ILE A 114 5.23 -10.22 1.80
C ILE A 114 5.70 -10.75 0.45
N MET A 115 5.98 -9.82 -0.46
CA MET A 115 6.42 -10.08 -1.82
C MET A 115 7.94 -10.13 -1.87
N LYS A 116 8.53 -11.26 -1.44
CA LYS A 116 10.00 -11.40 -1.34
C LYS A 116 10.76 -11.18 -2.65
N ALA A 117 10.10 -11.39 -3.79
CA ALA A 117 10.69 -11.19 -5.11
C ALA A 117 10.54 -9.75 -5.64
N ASP A 118 9.75 -8.90 -4.98
CA ASP A 118 9.54 -7.49 -5.37
C ASP A 118 10.69 -6.63 -4.84
N SER A 119 11.86 -6.83 -5.43
CA SER A 119 13.12 -6.32 -4.91
C SER A 119 13.30 -4.83 -5.20
N MET A 120 13.96 -4.12 -4.29
CA MET A 120 14.34 -2.74 -4.51
C MET A 120 15.32 -2.63 -5.68
N ILE A 121 15.02 -1.73 -6.61
CA ILE A 121 15.88 -1.40 -7.76
C ILE A 121 17.12 -0.60 -7.32
N GLY A 122 18.13 -0.54 -8.18
CA GLY A 122 19.38 0.19 -7.96
C GLY A 122 19.22 1.71 -8.06
N ALA A 123 18.46 2.32 -7.14
CA ALA A 123 18.16 3.76 -7.13
C ALA A 123 19.39 4.63 -6.80
N ARG A 124 20.24 4.82 -7.82
CA ARG A 124 21.42 5.70 -7.82
C ARG A 124 21.22 6.79 -8.88
N ARG A 125 21.54 8.04 -8.53
CA ARG A 125 21.31 9.20 -9.41
C ARG A 125 22.05 9.05 -10.75
N GLU A 126 23.20 8.41 -10.70
CA GLU A 126 24.11 8.21 -11.83
C GLU A 126 23.65 7.10 -12.79
N PHE A 127 22.63 6.31 -12.42
CA PHE A 127 22.18 5.14 -13.17
C PHE A 127 20.67 5.18 -13.45
N LEU A 128 19.86 5.37 -12.41
CA LEU A 128 18.41 5.24 -12.49
C LEU A 128 17.76 6.53 -12.98
N ASP A 129 17.67 6.67 -14.30
CA ASP A 129 16.88 7.68 -14.98
C ASP A 129 15.42 7.21 -15.19
N PRO A 130 14.52 8.03 -15.76
CA PRO A 130 13.14 7.62 -16.00
C PRO A 130 12.94 6.48 -17.01
N VAL A 131 13.93 6.19 -17.87
CA VAL A 131 13.83 5.08 -18.86
C VAL A 131 14.24 3.75 -18.22
N GLU A 132 15.25 3.77 -17.35
CA GLU A 132 15.71 2.59 -16.61
C GLU A 132 14.77 2.19 -15.46
N MET A 133 13.97 3.13 -14.93
CA MET A 133 13.01 2.90 -13.85
C MET A 133 11.77 2.13 -14.29
#